data_AF-A0A7J8QT73-F1
#
_entry.id   AF-A0A7J8QT73-F1
#
_cell.length_a   1.000
_cell.length_b   1.000
_cell.length_c   1.000
_cell.angle_alpha   90.00
_cell.angle_beta   90.00
_cell.angle_gamma   90.00
#
_symmetry.space_group_name_H-M   'P 1'
#
loop_
_entity.id
_entity.type
_entity.pdbx_description
1 polymer ?
#
loop_
_entity_poly.entity_id
_entity_poly.type
_entity_poly.pdbx_seq_one_letter_code
_entity_poly.pdbx_strand_id
1 'polypeptide(L)'
;MKLLSSKDFKNIRIEQEWTIIDVRVEPITSYPPKPLLLEGLKRHIVENMGGSNSVLVIQKQLFFSDMNPQASRLLISFLQVESYEFLNEFEVECLKNKEAIKACLVEPSMEETEISFKWWDMRKNSMYVVTTFVFPKSSQLRKS
;
A
#
# COMPACT_ATOMS: atom_id res chain seq x y z
N MET A 1 26.96 18.33 16.46
CA MET A 1 27.11 16.94 15.99
C MET A 1 27.95 16.94 14.73
N LYS A 2 29.11 16.28 14.77
CA LYS A 2 29.98 16.03 13.61
C LYS A 2 29.56 14.69 13.00
N LEU A 3 29.38 14.65 11.68
CA LEU A 3 29.46 13.40 10.92
C LEU A 3 30.63 13.56 9.93
N LEU A 4 31.62 12.69 10.12
CA LEU A 4 32.70 12.36 9.18
C LEU A 4 32.09 11.75 7.90
N SER A 5 32.72 11.65 6.73
CA SER A 5 33.70 12.43 5.97
C SER A 5 33.98 11.63 4.69
N SER A 6 33.71 12.19 3.52
CA SER A 6 34.25 12.04 2.14
C SER A 6 35.14 10.85 1.64
N LYS A 7 35.56 9.87 2.43
CA LYS A 7 36.51 8.84 1.96
C LYS A 7 35.86 7.56 1.42
N ASP A 8 34.58 7.32 1.69
CA ASP A 8 33.93 6.04 1.32
C ASP A 8 33.15 6.06 0.00
N PHE A 9 33.04 7.23 -0.66
CA PHE A 9 32.40 7.36 -1.98
C PHE A 9 33.37 7.71 -3.11
N LYS A 10 34.66 7.50 -2.89
CA LYS A 10 35.72 7.76 -3.88
C LYS A 10 35.78 6.68 -4.97
N ASN A 11 34.72 6.48 -5.77
CA ASN A 11 34.84 6.03 -7.17
C ASN A 11 33.51 5.73 -7.88
N ILE A 12 32.50 6.60 -7.81
CA ILE A 12 31.58 6.71 -8.96
C ILE A 12 31.30 8.19 -9.22
N ARG A 13 32.01 8.68 -10.22
CA ARG A 13 31.74 9.94 -10.90
C ARG A 13 30.45 9.75 -11.69
N ILE A 14 29.30 10.07 -11.09
CA ILE A 14 28.07 10.26 -11.86
C ILE A 14 28.09 11.72 -12.29
N GLU A 15 28.65 11.94 -13.49
CA GLU A 15 28.42 13.17 -14.24
C GLU A 15 26.91 13.42 -14.24
N GLN A 16 26.51 14.61 -13.77
CA GLN A 16 25.15 15.10 -13.88
C GLN A 16 24.87 15.45 -15.33
N GLU A 17 24.70 14.43 -16.16
CA GLU A 17 24.13 14.58 -17.48
C GLU A 17 22.94 13.63 -17.55
N TRP A 18 21.76 14.21 -17.40
CA TRP A 18 20.48 13.56 -17.55
C TRP A 18 20.36 13.05 -19.00
N THR A 19 20.93 11.89 -19.28
CA THR A 19 20.38 11.04 -20.34
C THR A 19 19.10 10.45 -19.77
N ILE A 20 18.05 11.25 -19.90
CA ILE A 20 16.68 10.81 -19.99
C ILE A 20 16.70 9.68 -21.03
N ILE A 21 16.72 8.43 -20.57
CA ILE A 21 16.11 7.38 -21.36
C ILE A 21 14.66 7.82 -21.40
N ASP A 22 14.26 8.35 -22.55
CA ASP A 22 12.90 8.78 -22.86
C ASP A 22 11.99 7.56 -22.85
N VAL A 23 11.77 7.00 -21.66
CA VAL A 23 10.52 6.32 -21.38
C VAL A 23 9.54 7.48 -21.28
N ARG A 24 8.94 7.82 -22.42
CA ARG A 24 7.65 8.52 -22.44
C ARG A 24 6.70 7.69 -21.59
N VAL A 25 6.64 8.01 -20.30
CA VAL A 25 5.45 7.75 -19.52
C VAL A 25 4.48 8.80 -20.03
N GLU A 26 3.79 8.46 -21.12
CA GLU A 26 2.64 9.24 -21.58
C GLU A 26 1.80 9.56 -20.34
N PRO A 27 1.47 10.85 -20.07
CA PRO A 27 0.61 11.17 -18.96
C PRO A 27 -0.68 10.37 -19.16
N ILE A 28 -1.04 9.56 -18.18
CA ILE A 28 -2.25 8.74 -18.25
C ILE A 28 -3.43 9.71 -18.43
N THR A 29 -3.93 9.83 -19.66
CA THR A 29 -5.01 10.77 -20.03
C THR A 29 -6.38 10.29 -19.54
N SER A 30 -6.45 9.05 -19.03
CA SER A 30 -7.65 8.43 -18.49
C SER A 30 -7.27 7.32 -17.52
N TYR A 31 -7.80 7.36 -16.29
CA TYR A 31 -7.78 6.18 -15.42
C TYR A 31 -8.51 5.02 -16.11
N PRO A 32 -8.12 3.75 -15.88
CA PRO A 32 -8.90 2.62 -16.37
C PRO A 32 -10.32 2.70 -15.80
N PRO A 33 -11.32 2.13 -16.50
CA PRO A 33 -12.69 2.08 -16.00
C PRO A 33 -12.73 1.53 -14.57
N LYS A 34 -13.64 2.07 -13.76
CA LYS A 34 -13.87 1.59 -12.40
C LYS A 34 -13.97 0.06 -12.38
N PRO A 35 -13.13 -0.65 -11.60
CA PRO A 35 -13.16 -2.10 -11.54
C PRO A 35 -14.55 -2.59 -11.13
N LEU A 36 -15.08 -3.55 -11.87
CA LEU A 36 -16.27 -4.27 -11.44
C LEU A 36 -15.86 -5.29 -10.39
N LEU A 37 -16.52 -5.25 -9.23
CA LEU A 37 -16.32 -6.25 -8.20
C LEU A 37 -16.92 -7.58 -8.66
N LEU A 38 -16.10 -8.64 -8.70
CA LEU A 38 -16.52 -9.97 -9.17
C LEU A 38 -17.69 -10.49 -8.34
N GLU A 39 -18.72 -11.05 -8.99
CA GLU A 39 -19.91 -11.58 -8.31
C GLU A 39 -19.58 -12.64 -7.26
N GLY A 40 -18.59 -13.50 -7.52
CA GLY A 40 -18.09 -14.47 -6.54
C GLY A 40 -17.51 -13.79 -5.29
N LEU A 41 -16.79 -12.68 -5.48
CA LEU A 41 -16.17 -11.93 -4.37
C LEU A 41 -17.24 -11.20 -3.55
N LYS A 42 -18.22 -10.58 -4.21
CA LYS A 42 -19.39 -9.99 -3.54
C LYS A 42 -20.09 -11.02 -2.66
N ARG A 43 -20.36 -12.20 -3.22
CA ARG A 43 -21.03 -13.28 -2.50
C ARG A 43 -20.23 -13.73 -1.29
N HIS A 44 -18.92 -13.94 -1.44
CA HIS A 44 -18.04 -14.31 -0.33
C HIS A 44 -18.08 -13.28 0.81
N ILE A 45 -18.00 -11.98 0.46
CA ILE A 45 -18.06 -10.89 1.45
C ILE A 45 -19.39 -10.90 2.20
N VAL A 46 -20.51 -11.08 1.51
CA VAL A 46 -21.84 -11.06 2.13
C VAL A 46 -22.13 -12.32 2.95
N GLU A 47 -21.96 -13.50 2.35
CA GLU A 47 -22.37 -14.77 2.94
C GLU A 47 -21.40 -15.26 4.02
N ASN A 48 -20.09 -15.08 3.81
CA ASN A 48 -19.06 -15.65 4.70
C ASN A 48 -18.48 -14.62 5.69
N MET A 49 -18.45 -13.33 5.32
CA MET A 49 -17.89 -12.27 6.17
C MET A 49 -18.96 -11.36 6.80
N GLY A 50 -20.24 -11.53 6.46
CA GLY A 50 -21.33 -10.70 6.98
C GLY A 50 -21.29 -9.25 6.48
N GLY A 51 -20.59 -8.97 5.38
CA GLY A 51 -20.55 -7.66 4.74
C GLY A 51 -21.89 -7.30 4.10
N SER A 52 -22.19 -6.01 4.02
CA SER A 52 -23.47 -5.53 3.46
C SER A 52 -23.33 -4.40 2.44
N ASN A 53 -22.30 -3.56 2.58
CA ASN A 53 -22.02 -2.44 1.69
C ASN A 53 -20.59 -2.52 1.15
N SER A 54 -20.42 -2.38 -0.16
CA SER A 54 -19.11 -2.29 -0.81
C SER A 54 -18.93 -0.91 -1.45
N VAL A 55 -17.90 -0.18 -1.04
CA VAL A 55 -17.55 1.13 -1.61
C VAL A 55 -16.16 1.07 -2.24
N LEU A 56 -15.96 1.80 -3.35
CA LEU A 56 -14.62 1.99 -3.89
C LEU A 56 -13.91 3.03 -3.02
N VAL A 57 -12.84 2.61 -2.34
CA VAL A 57 -12.05 3.48 -1.46
C VAL A 57 -10.96 4.21 -2.24
N ILE A 58 -10.27 3.52 -3.15
CA ILE A 58 -9.18 4.08 -3.95
C ILE A 58 -8.98 3.28 -5.23
N GLN A 59 -8.64 4.00 -6.30
CA GLN A 59 -7.99 3.45 -7.49
C GLN A 59 -6.69 4.23 -7.74
N LYS A 60 -5.54 3.57 -7.66
CA LYS A 60 -4.23 4.21 -7.84
C LYS A 60 -3.29 3.41 -8.71
N GLN A 61 -2.38 4.12 -9.37
CA GLN A 61 -1.16 3.53 -9.90
C GLN A 61 -0.22 3.21 -8.73
N LEU A 62 0.43 2.05 -8.79
CA LEU A 62 1.46 1.68 -7.83
C LEU A 62 2.76 2.43 -8.14
N PHE A 63 3.36 3.04 -7.12
CA PHE A 63 4.66 3.69 -7.23
C PHE A 63 5.76 2.76 -6.73
N PHE A 64 7.01 3.10 -7.04
CA PHE A 64 8.18 2.36 -6.56
C PHE A 64 8.17 2.14 -5.05
N SER A 65 7.65 3.10 -4.28
CA SER A 65 7.50 2.99 -2.82
C SER A 65 6.55 1.87 -2.37
N ASP A 66 5.51 1.58 -3.15
CA ASP A 66 4.55 0.51 -2.87
C ASP A 66 5.11 -0.86 -3.27
N MET A 67 5.91 -0.88 -4.33
CA MET A 67 6.49 -2.11 -4.89
C MET A 67 7.79 -2.53 -4.19
N ASN A 68 8.32 -1.73 -3.26
CA ASN A 68 9.54 -2.07 -2.53
C ASN A 68 9.29 -3.25 -1.57
N PRO A 69 9.84 -4.45 -1.83
CA PRO A 69 9.59 -5.63 -1.01
C PRO A 69 10.09 -5.47 0.43
N GLN A 70 11.14 -4.66 0.63
CA GLN A 70 11.69 -4.38 1.95
C GLN A 70 10.76 -3.50 2.80
N ALA A 71 9.91 -2.71 2.15
CA ALA A 71 8.94 -1.86 2.82
C ALA A 71 7.62 -2.59 3.10
N SER A 72 7.25 -3.57 2.26
CA SER A 72 6.04 -4.42 2.39
C SER A 72 4.79 -3.61 2.77
N ARG A 73 4.61 -2.46 2.13
CA ARG A 73 3.54 -1.50 2.46
C ARG A 73 2.93 -0.87 1.24
N LEU A 74 1.63 -0.65 1.29
CA LEU A 74 0.89 0.16 0.33
C LEU A 74 0.53 1.49 1.00
N LEU A 75 0.89 2.61 0.36
CA LEU A 75 0.56 3.95 0.83
C LEU A 75 -0.70 4.46 0.13
N ILE A 76 -1.66 4.94 0.90
CA ILE A 76 -2.92 5.51 0.41
C ILE A 76 -2.97 6.97 0.86
N SER A 77 -2.66 7.88 -0.07
CA SER A 77 -2.76 9.32 0.20
C SER A 77 -4.22 9.71 0.38
N PHE A 78 -4.52 10.56 1.36
CA PHE A 78 -5.88 11.05 1.58
C PHE A 78 -6.44 11.79 0.36
N LEU A 79 -5.58 12.41 -0.45
CA LEU A 79 -5.96 13.08 -1.69
C LEU A 79 -6.48 12.12 -2.78
N GLN A 80 -6.27 10.81 -2.62
CA GLN A 80 -6.68 9.77 -3.58
C GLN A 80 -7.85 8.93 -3.05
N VAL A 81 -8.32 9.20 -1.84
CA VAL A 81 -9.45 8.45 -1.26
C VAL A 81 -10.74 8.98 -1.88
N GLU A 82 -11.52 8.08 -2.48
CA GLU A 82 -12.80 8.43 -3.12
C GLU A 82 -13.96 8.49 -2.12
N SER A 83 -13.93 7.64 -1.09
CA SER A 83 -14.93 7.61 -0.04
C SER A 83 -14.30 7.28 1.30
N TYR A 84 -14.78 7.95 2.34
CA TYR A 84 -14.41 7.71 3.73
C TYR A 84 -15.45 6.86 4.48
N GLU A 85 -16.53 6.44 3.81
CA GLU A 85 -17.64 5.66 4.40
C GLU A 85 -17.28 4.19 4.66
N PHE A 86 -16.01 3.80 4.44
CA PHE A 86 -15.51 2.45 4.71
C PHE A 86 -15.02 2.27 6.16
N LEU A 87 -14.97 3.34 6.96
CA LEU A 87 -14.60 3.30 8.37
C LEU A 87 -15.79 3.72 9.23
N ASN A 88 -16.01 3.00 10.32
CA ASN A 88 -16.94 3.44 11.36
C ASN A 88 -16.26 4.45 12.33
N GLU A 89 -17.06 5.10 13.17
CA GLU A 89 -16.58 6.14 14.08
C GLU A 89 -15.49 5.65 15.05
N PHE A 90 -15.64 4.44 15.56
CA PHE A 90 -14.68 3.80 16.46
C PHE A 90 -13.35 3.51 15.74
N GLU A 91 -13.40 2.99 14.53
CA GLU A 91 -12.21 2.75 13.70
C GLU A 91 -11.47 4.05 13.39
N VAL A 92 -12.20 5.12 13.07
CA VAL A 92 -11.61 6.45 12.88
C VAL A 92 -10.90 6.93 14.15
N GLU A 93 -11.49 6.73 15.32
CA GLU A 93 -10.90 7.09 16.61
C GLU A 93 -9.62 6.29 16.89
N CYS A 94 -9.64 4.96 16.72
CA CYS A 94 -8.46 4.11 16.83
C CYS A 94 -7.31 4.61 15.94
N LEU A 95 -7.61 4.89 14.67
CA LEU A 95 -6.62 5.38 13.72
C LEU A 95 -6.05 6.75 14.11
N LYS A 96 -6.88 7.69 14.57
CA LYS A 96 -6.42 8.99 15.07
C LYS A 96 -5.54 8.88 16.31
N ASN A 97 -5.80 7.88 17.16
CA ASN A 97 -4.98 7.54 18.31
C ASN A 97 -3.71 6.76 17.94
N LYS A 98 -3.42 6.60 16.64
CA LYS A 98 -2.26 5.88 16.07
C LYS A 98 -2.28 4.39 16.38
N GLU A 99 -3.45 3.86 16.71
CA GLU A 99 -3.66 2.43 16.84
C GLU A 99 -3.82 1.80 15.46
N ALA A 100 -3.35 0.56 15.35
CA ALA A 100 -3.47 -0.20 14.12
C ALA A 100 -4.77 -1.02 14.15
N ILE A 101 -5.56 -0.90 13.10
CA ILE A 101 -6.70 -1.78 12.88
C ILE A 101 -6.19 -3.05 12.20
N LYS A 102 -6.61 -4.22 12.69
CA LYS A 102 -6.45 -5.47 11.96
C LYS A 102 -7.63 -5.64 11.02
N ALA A 103 -7.36 -5.88 9.75
CA ALA A 103 -8.38 -6.12 8.75
C ALA A 103 -8.03 -7.36 7.91
N CYS A 104 -9.04 -7.96 7.29
CA CYS A 104 -8.85 -9.04 6.32
C CYS A 104 -8.85 -8.46 4.91
N LEU A 105 -7.77 -8.68 4.16
CA LEU A 105 -7.71 -8.41 2.73
C LEU A 105 -8.14 -9.66 1.98
N VAL A 106 -9.21 -9.55 1.18
CA VAL A 106 -9.69 -10.63 0.30
C VAL A 106 -9.27 -10.33 -1.13
N GLU A 107 -8.41 -11.18 -1.68
CA GLU A 107 -7.97 -11.06 -3.05
C GLU A 107 -9.02 -11.60 -4.05
N PRO A 108 -8.96 -11.24 -5.33
CA PRO A 108 -9.86 -11.80 -6.35
C PRO A 108 -9.82 -13.33 -6.46
N SER A 109 -8.74 -13.97 -6.00
CA SER A 109 -8.56 -15.43 -5.87
C SER A 109 -9.32 -16.05 -4.70
N MET A 110 -9.99 -15.24 -3.87
CA MET A 110 -10.56 -15.62 -2.56
C MET A 110 -9.52 -15.95 -1.48
N GLU A 111 -8.25 -15.64 -1.71
CA GLU A 111 -7.25 -15.73 -0.65
C GLU A 111 -7.44 -14.61 0.35
N GLU A 112 -7.42 -14.98 1.63
CA GLU A 112 -7.60 -14.07 2.76
C GLU A 112 -6.27 -13.84 3.46
N THR A 113 -5.91 -12.57 3.64
CA THR A 113 -4.67 -12.17 4.30
C THR A 113 -4.97 -11.17 5.42
N GLU A 114 -4.50 -11.45 6.64
CA GLU A 114 -4.54 -10.45 7.72
C GLU A 114 -3.57 -9.30 7.37
N ILE A 115 -4.11 -8.09 7.35
CA ILE A 115 -3.37 -6.85 7.15
C ILE A 115 -3.49 -5.96 8.38
N SER A 116 -2.50 -5.10 8.54
CA SER A 116 -2.54 -4.00 9.49
C SER A 116 -2.78 -2.69 8.74
N PHE A 117 -3.88 -2.01 9.09
CA PHE A 117 -4.30 -0.73 8.54
C PHE A 117 -3.99 0.37 9.56
N LYS A 118 -3.24 1.40 9.14
CA LYS A 118 -2.69 2.43 10.02
C LYS A 118 -2.88 3.82 9.44
N TRP A 119 -2.92 4.81 10.32
CA TRP A 119 -2.82 6.22 9.98
C TRP A 119 -1.40 6.71 10.19
N TRP A 120 -0.82 7.36 9.19
CA TRP A 120 0.47 8.04 9.29
C TRP A 120 0.34 9.54 9.01
N ASP A 121 0.76 10.33 10.00
CA ASP A 121 0.95 11.77 9.84
C ASP A 121 2.35 12.05 9.32
N MET A 122 2.44 12.48 8.07
CA MET A 122 3.63 13.12 7.55
C MET A 122 3.56 14.61 7.84
N ARG A 123 4.72 15.30 7.85
CA ARG A 123 4.82 16.74 8.16
C ARG A 123 3.83 17.65 7.41
N LYS A 124 3.37 17.25 6.23
CA LYS A 124 2.49 18.05 5.36
C LYS A 124 1.19 17.35 4.96
N ASN A 125 1.06 16.05 5.18
CA ASN A 125 -0.11 15.31 4.74
C ASN A 125 -0.30 14.04 5.55
N SER A 126 -1.54 13.60 5.72
CA SER A 126 -1.85 12.32 6.34
C SER A 126 -2.11 11.27 5.26
N MET A 127 -1.80 10.01 5.57
CA MET A 127 -2.00 8.88 4.67
C MET A 127 -2.40 7.64 5.46
N TYR A 128 -3.17 6.77 4.82
CA TYR A 128 -3.33 5.41 5.30
C TYR A 128 -2.18 4.55 4.83
N VAL A 129 -1.81 3.57 5.65
CA VAL A 129 -0.78 2.59 5.35
C VAL A 129 -1.36 1.20 5.58
N VAL A 130 -1.29 0.38 4.54
CA VAL A 130 -1.59 -1.05 4.63
C VAL A 130 -0.26 -1.78 4.68
N THR A 131 -0.06 -2.62 5.69
CA THR A 131 1.09 -3.53 5.78
C THR A 131 0.60 -4.96 5.93
N THR A 132 1.17 -5.88 5.17
CA THR A 132 0.94 -7.31 5.37
C THR A 132 1.88 -7.82 6.47
N PHE A 133 1.41 -8.75 7.30
CA PHE A 133 2.30 -9.53 8.15
C PHE A 133 3.00 -10.57 7.26
N VAL A 134 4.06 -10.18 6.55
CA VAL A 134 4.90 -11.16 5.87
C VAL A 134 5.66 -11.90 6.96
N PHE A 135 5.13 -13.05 7.40
CA PHE A 135 5.99 -14.04 8.03
C PHE A 135 7.12 -14.31 7.03
N PRO A 136 8.40 -14.07 7.38
CA PRO A 136 9.47 -14.61 6.56
C PRO A 136 9.21 -16.11 6.53
N LYS A 137 8.83 -16.64 5.36
CA LYS A 137 8.74 -18.09 5.16
C LYS A 137 10.09 -18.60 5.59
N SER A 138 10.17 -19.19 6.78
CA SER A 138 11.36 -19.83 7.28
C SER A 138 11.78 -20.77 6.16
N SER A 139 12.96 -20.49 5.60
CA SER A 139 13.62 -21.36 4.66
C SER A 139 13.57 -22.75 5.26
N GLN A 140 12.75 -23.61 4.67
CA GLN A 140 12.86 -25.05 4.86
C GLN A 140 14.18 -25.46 4.24
N LEU A 141 15.28 -25.16 4.93
CA LEU A 141 16.56 -25.81 4.75
C LEU A 141 16.35 -27.24 5.23
N ARG A 142 15.83 -28.08 4.33
CA ARG A 142 16.02 -29.52 4.40
C ARG A 142 17.52 -29.73 4.40
N LYS A 143 18.10 -29.98 5.58
CA LYS A 143 19.36 -30.69 5.69
C LYS A 143 19.05 -32.13 5.29
N SER A 144 19.46 -32.53 4.09
CA SER A 144 19.72 -33.93 3.74
C SER A 144 21.10 -34.31 4.23
#